data_AF-A0A450VW72-F1
#
_entry.id   AF-A0A450VW72-F1
#
_cell.length_a   1.000
_cell.length_b   1.000
_cell.length_c   1.000
_cell.angle_alpha   90.00
_cell.angle_beta   90.00
_cell.angle_gamma   90.00
#
_symmetry.space_group_name_H-M   'P 1'
#
loop_
_entity.id
_entity.type
_entity.pdbx_description
1 polymer ?
#
loop_
_entity_poly.entity_id
_entity_poly.type
_entity_poly.pdbx_seq_one_letter_code
_entity_poly.pdbx_strand_id
1 'polypeptide(L)' 'MRKGNALVVWKFDRLARSLKQLIETAEELSKRGIALRSLTESIDTTSAGGKLVFHIFASLAEFEALLSANAPWRA' A
#
# COMPACT_ATOMS: atom_id res chain seq x y z
N MET A 1 -16.16 8.96 -2.23
CA MET A 1 -15.14 9.59 -1.36
C MET A 1 -14.59 10.82 -2.08
N ARG A 2 -14.40 11.94 -1.36
CA ARG A 2 -13.91 13.21 -1.94
C ARG A 2 -12.42 13.41 -1.65
N LYS A 3 -11.75 14.22 -2.48
CA LYS A 3 -10.37 14.66 -2.25
C LYS A 3 -10.25 15.31 -0.87
N GLY A 4 -9.16 15.00 -0.15
CA GLY A 4 -8.90 15.50 1.21
C GLY A 4 -9.53 14.66 2.33
N ASN A 5 -10.23 13.58 2.01
CA ASN A 5 -10.70 12.61 3.01
C ASN A 5 -9.68 11.50 3.24
N ALA A 6 -9.89 10.70 4.29
CA ALA A 6 -9.13 9.48 4.54
C ALA A 6 -10.04 8.26 4.52
N LEU A 7 -9.60 7.17 3.90
CA LEU A 7 -10.14 5.84 4.15
C LEU A 7 -9.54 5.35 5.47
N VAL A 8 -10.39 5.16 6.46
CA VAL A 8 -10.00 4.62 7.76
C VAL A 8 -10.47 3.17 7.84
N VAL A 9 -9.55 2.26 8.13
CA VAL A 9 -9.83 0.84 8.31
C VAL A 9 -9.42 0.39 9.70
N TRP A 10 -10.03 -0.69 10.19
CA TRP A 10 -9.63 -1.27 11.47
C TRP A 10 -8.26 -1.94 11.36
N LYS A 11 -8.12 -2.83 10.37
CA LYS A 11 -6.90 -3.58 10.02
C LYS A 11 -6.73 -3.64 8.51
N PHE A 12 -5.49 -3.73 8.03
CA PHE A 12 -5.22 -3.84 6.59
C PHE A 12 -5.56 -5.21 6.01
N ASP A 13 -5.52 -6.27 6.81
CA ASP A 13 -5.90 -7.62 6.38
C ASP A 13 -7.38 -7.72 5.93
N ARG A 14 -8.24 -6.81 6.42
CA ARG A 14 -9.65 -6.66 5.99
C ARG A 14 -9.79 -5.85 4.71
N LEU A 15 -8.81 -5.02 4.39
CA LEU A 15 -8.78 -4.18 3.19
C LEU A 15 -8.17 -4.91 1.99
N ALA A 16 -7.11 -5.70 2.24
CA ALA A 16 -6.35 -6.37 1.20
C ALA A 16 -5.87 -7.75 1.67
N ARG A 17 -5.88 -8.72 0.75
CA ARG A 17 -5.43 -10.10 1.01
C ARG A 17 -3.94 -10.32 0.74
N SER A 18 -3.24 -9.31 0.22
CA SER A 18 -1.80 -9.32 0.00
C SER A 18 -1.23 -7.91 0.13
N LEU A 19 0.08 -7.82 0.42
CA LEU A 19 0.79 -6.54 0.48
C LEU A 19 0.71 -5.79 -0.86
N LYS A 20 0.86 -6.52 -1.98
CA LYS A 20 0.69 -5.95 -3.33
C LYS A 20 -0.67 -5.29 -3.51
N GLN A 21 -1.75 -5.98 -3.14
CA GLN A 21 -3.11 -5.44 -3.25
C GLN A 21 -3.29 -4.20 -2.34
N LEU A 22 -2.67 -4.19 -1.16
CA LEU A 22 -2.70 -3.04 -0.25
C LEU A 22 -2.01 -1.82 -0.87
N ILE A 23 -0.84 -2.03 -1.48
CA ILE A 23 -0.06 -1.00 -2.19
C ILE A 23 -0.87 -0.41 -3.33
N GLU A 24 -1.39 -1.25 -4.22
CA GLU A 24 -2.22 -0.83 -5.36
C GLU A 24 -3.42 0.00 -4.90
N THR A 25 -4.11 -0.45 -3.84
CA THR A 25 -5.27 0.24 -3.27
C THR A 25 -4.88 1.63 -2.75
N ALA A 26 -3.80 1.73 -1.99
CA ALA A 26 -3.37 3.00 -1.44
C ALA A 26 -2.85 3.97 -2.51
N GLU A 27 -2.20 3.48 -3.56
CA GLU A 27 -1.82 4.29 -4.71
C GLU A 27 -3.04 4.87 -5.42
N GLU A 28 -4.09 4.06 -5.61
CA GLU A 28 -5.35 4.53 -6.21
C GLU A 28 -5.99 5.62 -5.34
N LEU A 29 -6.04 5.41 -4.02
CA LEU A 29 -6.53 6.42 -3.07
C LEU A 29 -5.68 7.70 -3.14
N SER A 30 -4.35 7.56 -3.17
CA SER A 30 -3.41 8.68 -3.27
C SER A 30 -3.62 9.49 -4.56
N LYS A 31 -3.79 8.83 -5.71
CA LYS A 31 -4.12 9.47 -7.01
C LYS A 31 -5.42 10.28 -6.93
N ARG A 32 -6.36 9.85 -6.10
CA ARG A 32 -7.64 10.55 -5.84
C ARG A 32 -7.54 11.59 -4.73
N GLY A 33 -6.35 11.78 -4.15
CA GLY A 33 -6.10 12.66 -3.01
C GLY A 33 -6.81 12.21 -1.74
N ILE A 34 -6.97 10.91 -1.56
CA ILE A 34 -7.56 10.26 -0.39
C ILE A 34 -6.42 9.59 0.39
N ALA A 35 -6.31 9.86 1.68
CA ALA A 35 -5.35 9.18 2.53
C ALA A 35 -5.84 7.78 2.94
N LEU A 36 -4.93 6.89 3.30
CA LEU A 36 -5.21 5.61 3.91
C LEU A 36 -4.68 5.60 5.35
N ARG A 37 -5.51 5.16 6.29
CA ARG A 37 -5.14 5.06 7.69
C ARG A 37 -5.71 3.78 8.29
N SER A 38 -4.90 3.08 9.07
CA SER A 38 -5.41 2.03 9.95
C SER A 38 -5.58 2.51 11.39
N LEU A 39 -6.49 1.89 12.12
CA LEU A 39 -6.69 2.12 13.55
C LEU A 39 -5.80 1.24 14.43
N THR A 40 -5.38 0.07 13.93
CA THR A 40 -4.55 -0.86 14.72
C THR A 40 -3.10 -0.97 14.27
N GLU A 41 -2.80 -0.52 13.05
CA GLU A 41 -1.47 -0.50 12.47
C GLU A 41 -0.93 0.94 12.46
N SER A 42 0.39 1.09 12.64
CA SER A 42 1.06 2.40 12.75
C SER A 42 1.18 3.16 11.42
N ILE A 43 0.50 2.73 10.36
CA ILE A 43 0.60 3.33 9.03
C ILE A 43 -0.55 4.31 8.84
N ASP A 44 -0.16 5.58 8.74
CA ASP A 44 -1.04 6.71 8.44
C ASP A 44 -0.44 7.55 7.31
N THR A 45 -1.00 7.42 6.10
CA THR A 45 -0.52 8.15 4.91
C THR A 45 -0.94 9.62 4.89
N THR A 46 -1.57 10.15 5.95
CA THR A 46 -1.73 11.60 6.13
C THR A 46 -0.42 12.27 6.55
N SER A 47 0.49 11.50 7.19
CA SER A 47 1.81 11.98 7.61
C SER A 47 2.89 11.77 6.53
N ALA A 48 3.91 12.62 6.52
CA ALA A 48 5.05 12.44 5.61
C ALA A 48 5.80 11.13 5.88
N GLY A 49 5.99 10.77 7.15
CA GLY A 49 6.63 9.51 7.55
C GLY A 49 5.83 8.27 7.13
N GLY A 50 4.50 8.28 7.30
CA GLY A 50 3.65 7.18 6.87
C GLY A 50 3.62 7.02 5.35
N LYS A 51 3.65 8.11 4.58
CA LYS A 51 3.82 8.04 3.11
C LYS A 51 5.17 7.44 2.72
N LEU A 52 6.27 7.85 3.38
CA LEU A 52 7.60 7.30 3.12
C LEU A 52 7.64 5.79 3.34
N VAL A 53 7.19 5.33 4.51
CA VAL A 53 7.13 3.91 4.85
C VAL A 53 6.30 3.15 3.82
N PHE A 54 5.17 3.72 3.41
CA PHE A 54 4.32 3.13 2.39
C PHE A 54 5.04 2.95 1.04
N HIS A 55 5.75 3.97 0.57
CA HIS A 55 6.50 3.90 -0.68
C HIS A 55 7.67 2.91 -0.61
N ILE A 56 8.34 2.78 0.54
CA ILE A 56 9.38 1.76 0.74
C ILE A 56 8.80 0.35 0.56
N PHE A 57 7.64 0.08 1.15
CA PHE A 57 6.95 -1.20 0.95
C PHE A 57 6.52 -1.42 -0.49
N ALA A 58 6.06 -0.36 -1.18
CA ALA A 58 5.71 -0.41 -2.60
C ALA A 58 6.91 -0.86 -3.46
N SER A 59 8.06 -0.20 -3.30
CA SER A 59 9.28 -0.55 -4.02
C SER A 59 9.78 -1.95 -3.69
N LEU A 60 9.64 -2.41 -2.44
CA LEU A 60 10.02 -3.78 -2.07
C LEU A 60 9.11 -4.82 -2.72
N ALA A 61 7.79 -4.59 -2.75
CA ALA A 61 6.85 -5.52 -3.38
C ALA A 61 7.07 -5.63 -4.90
N GLU A 62 7.42 -4.53 -5.57
CA GLU A 62 7.83 -4.55 -6.98
C GLU A 62 9.11 -5.35 -7.19
N PHE A 63 10.11 -5.16 -6.32
CA PHE A 63 11.38 -5.90 -6.38
C PHE A 63 11.16 -7.42 -6.22
N GLU A 64 10.34 -7.84 -5.25
CA GLU A 64 9.99 -9.25 -5.05
C GLU A 64 9.26 -9.85 -6.27
N ALA A 65 8.37 -9.08 -6.90
CA ALA A 65 7.67 -9.50 -8.11
C ALA A 65 8.64 -9.71 -9.28
N LEU A 66 9.63 -8.82 -9.45
CA LEU A 66 10.67 -8.95 -10.48
C LEU A 66 11.55 -10.19 -10.26
N LEU A 67 11.98 -10.46 -9.03
CA LEU A 67 12.75 -11.67 -8.70
C LEU A 67 11.96 -12.95 -8.99
N SER A 68 10.67 -12.96 -8.66
CA SER A 68 9.79 -14.11 -8.91
C SER A 68 9.49 -14.33 -10.39
N ALA A 69 9.48 -13.25 -11.19
CA ALA A 69 9.28 -13.31 -12.63
C ALA A 69 10.54 -13.80 -13.37
N ASN A 70 11.73 -13.48 -12.87
CA ASN A 70 13.01 -13.84 -13.49
C ASN A 70 13.62 -15.15 -12.95
N ALA A 71 12.80 -15.99 -12.32
CA ALA A 71 13.26 -17.23 -11.71
C ALA A 71 13.65 -18.28 -12.78
N PRO A 72 14.89 -18.81 -12.78
CA PRO A 72 15.43 -19.63 -13.87
C PRO A 72 14.75 -21.00 -14.03
N TRP A 73 13.89 -21.41 -13.10
CA TRP A 73 13.14 -22.67 -13.18
C TRP A 73 11.79 -22.54 -13.92
N ARG A 74 11.44 -21.34 -14.42
CA ARG A 74 10.21 -21.08 -15.18
C ARG A 74 10.40 -21.02 -16.71
N ALA A 75 11.57 -21.42 -17.21
CA ALA A 75 11.90 -21.55 -18.64
C ALA A 75 12.04 -23.02 -19.05
#